data_AF-A8FZL2-F1
#
_entry.id   AF-A8FZL2-F1
#
_cell.length_a   1.000
_cell.length_b   1.000
_cell.length_c   1.000
_cell.angle_alpha   90.00
_cell.angle_beta   90.00
_cell.angle_gamma   90.00
#
_symmetry.space_group_name_H-M   'P 1'
#
loop_
_entity.id
_entity.type
_entity.pdbx_description
1 polymer ?
#
loop_
_entity_poly.entity_id
_entity_poly.type
_entity_poly.pdbx_seq_one_letter_code
_entity_poly.pdbx_strand_id
1 'polypeptide(L)' 'MNILAVEMESSELYAIAAEKRVKALAILTVSDHIITGEETTSEERQSSFNEMIELALETVYQGC' A
#
# COMPACT_ATOMS: atom_id res chain seq x y z
N MET A 1 -7.43 8.31 17.41
CA MET A 1 -6.44 8.23 16.32
C MET A 1 -6.34 6.76 15.96
N ASN A 2 -6.79 6.35 14.77
CA ASN A 2 -6.91 4.94 14.39
C ASN A 2 -5.98 4.68 13.18
N ILE A 3 -4.71 4.41 13.45
CA ILE A 3 -3.68 4.14 12.44
C ILE A 3 -3.67 2.63 12.17
N LEU A 4 -3.77 2.22 10.91
CA LEU A 4 -3.88 0.82 10.52
C LEU A 4 -2.52 0.11 10.39
N ALA A 5 -1.51 0.82 9.90
CA ALA A 5 -0.17 0.28 9.64
C ALA A 5 0.88 1.41 9.64
N VAL A 6 2.16 1.03 9.61
CA VAL A 6 3.31 1.92 9.47
C VAL A 6 4.00 1.62 8.14
N GLU A 7 4.38 2.66 7.41
CA GLU A 7 5.12 2.64 6.14
C GLU A 7 6.00 3.90 6.05
N MET A 8 6.77 4.11 4.98
CA MET A 8 7.82 5.14 4.93
C MET A 8 7.68 6.16 3.78
N GLU A 9 6.65 6.08 2.93
CA GLU A 9 6.62 6.80 1.64
C GLU A 9 5.33 7.62 1.39
N SER A 10 4.18 7.19 1.90
CA SER A 10 2.85 7.70 1.53
C SER A 10 2.66 9.15 1.93
N SER A 11 3.26 9.57 3.04
CA SER A 11 3.21 10.98 3.47
C SER A 11 3.84 11.92 2.44
N GLU A 12 5.01 11.56 1.90
CA GLU A 12 5.69 12.38 0.89
C GLU A 12 5.03 12.25 -0.47
N LEU A 13 4.60 11.04 -0.86
CA LEU A 13 3.83 10.80 -2.09
C LEU A 13 2.61 11.73 -2.17
N TYR A 14 1.82 11.80 -1.10
CA TYR A 14 0.62 12.64 -1.07
C TYR A 14 0.93 14.13 -0.99
N ALA A 15 1.99 14.53 -0.28
CA ALA A 15 2.44 15.92 -0.26
C ALA A 15 2.83 16.42 -1.65
N ILE A 16 3.64 15.65 -2.39
CA ILE A 16 4.06 15.98 -3.75
C ILE A 16 2.85 15.97 -4.71
N ALA A 17 1.96 14.97 -4.61
CA ALA A 17 0.78 14.89 -5.47
C ALA A 17 -0.13 16.10 -5.29
N ALA A 18 -0.35 16.53 -4.04
CA ALA A 18 -1.11 17.74 -3.73
C ALA A 18 -0.45 19.01 -4.29
N GLU A 19 0.88 19.16 -4.13
CA GLU A 19 1.64 20.29 -4.68
C GLU A 19 1.53 20.35 -6.22
N LYS A 20 1.67 19.21 -6.89
CA LYS A 20 1.61 19.11 -8.36
C LYS A 20 0.19 19.04 -8.93
N ARG A 21 -0.84 19.00 -8.07
CA ARG A 21 -2.26 18.85 -8.44
C ARG A 21 -2.53 17.62 -9.32
N VAL A 22 -1.86 16.53 -9.00
CA VAL A 22 -2.07 15.22 -9.64
C VAL A 22 -2.76 14.26 -8.65
N LYS A 23 -3.34 13.18 -9.16
CA LYS A 23 -3.91 12.11 -8.32
C LYS A 23 -2.81 11.13 -7.93
N ALA A 24 -2.84 10.67 -6.68
CA ALA A 24 -1.96 9.61 -6.17
C ALA A 24 -2.74 8.73 -5.18
N LEU A 25 -2.31 7.47 -5.06
CA LEU A 25 -2.86 6.47 -4.14
C LEU A 25 -1.74 5.52 -3.73
N ALA A 26 -1.65 5.19 -2.43
CA ALA A 26 -0.82 4.10 -1.91
C ALA A 26 -1.72 2.91 -1.56
N ILE A 27 -1.36 1.73 -2.07
CA ILE A 27 -1.97 0.44 -1.75
C ILE A 27 -0.88 -0.41 -1.10
N LEU A 28 -1.17 -1.00 0.05
CA LEU A 28 -0.17 -1.62 0.93
C LEU A 28 -0.64 -3.03 1.32
N THR A 29 0.29 -3.99 1.31
CA THR A 29 0.12 -5.31 1.92
C THR A 29 0.80 -5.31 3.28
N VAL A 30 0.11 -5.79 4.32
CA VAL A 30 0.70 -5.94 5.66
C VAL A 30 1.67 -7.12 5.64
N SER A 31 2.96 -6.85 5.84
CA SER A 31 4.02 -7.88 5.91
C SER A 31 4.22 -8.43 7.32
N ASP A 32 3.99 -7.61 8.32
CA ASP A 32 4.29 -7.91 9.71
C ASP A 32 3.34 -7.15 10.64
N HIS A 33 3.18 -7.69 11.84
CA HIS A 33 2.36 -7.10 12.87
C HIS A 33 3.22 -6.78 14.09
N ILE A 34 3.66 -5.52 14.17
CA ILE A 34 4.61 -4.98 15.16
C ILE A 34 4.24 -5.33 16.61
N ILE A 35 2.94 -5.41 16.94
CA ILE A 35 2.48 -5.68 18.31
C ILE A 35 2.58 -7.17 18.67
N THR A 36 2.31 -8.07 17.73
CA THR A 36 2.27 -9.52 17.99
C THR A 36 3.58 -10.22 17.60
N GLY A 37 4.40 -9.57 16.78
CA GLY A 37 5.63 -10.14 16.22
C GLY A 37 5.38 -11.16 15.11
N GLU A 38 4.15 -11.24 14.59
CA GLU A 38 3.85 -12.08 13.43
C GLU A 38 4.52 -11.48 12.19
N GLU A 39 5.26 -12.30 11.46
CA GLU A 39 5.90 -11.95 10.20
C GLU A 39 5.46 -12.95 9.13
N THR A 40 5.14 -12.44 7.95
CA THR A 40 4.75 -13.28 6.82
C THR A 40 5.96 -14.00 6.23
N THR A 41 5.76 -15.26 5.82
CA THR A 41 6.76 -16.00 5.05
C THR A 41 6.95 -15.37 3.66
N SER A 42 8.04 -15.73 2.98
CA SER A 42 8.29 -15.22 1.61
C SER A 42 7.22 -15.66 0.61
N GLU A 43 6.64 -16.85 0.77
CA GLU A 43 5.58 -17.36 -0.11
C GLU A 43 4.25 -16.66 0.14
N GLU A 44 3.85 -16.45 1.40
CA GLU A 44 2.65 -15.68 1.76
C GLU A 44 2.73 -14.24 1.24
N ARG A 45 3.91 -13.60 1.37
CA ARG A 45 4.17 -12.28 0.79
C ARG A 45 4.00 -12.30 -0.72
N GLN A 46 4.53 -13.30 -1.41
CA GLN A 46 4.45 -13.34 -2.88
C GLN A 46 2.99 -13.43 -3.37
N SER A 47 2.16 -14.28 -2.74
CA SER A 47 0.75 -14.38 -3.12
C SER A 47 -0.04 -13.10 -2.84
N SER A 48 0.08 -12.53 -1.64
CA SER A 48 -0.64 -11.30 -1.28
C SER A 48 -0.12 -10.07 -2.03
N PHE A 49 1.14 -10.09 -2.47
CA PHE A 49 1.69 -9.04 -3.32
C PHE A 49 1.08 -9.07 -4.73
N ASN A 50 0.82 -10.26 -5.28
CA ASN A 50 0.15 -10.36 -6.60
C ASN A 50 -1.25 -9.76 -6.56
N GLU A 51 -2.05 -10.08 -5.54
CA GLU A 51 -3.41 -9.55 -5.36
C GLU A 51 -3.39 -8.01 -5.23
N MET A 52 -2.43 -7.46 -4.49
CA MET A 52 -2.23 -6.02 -4.35
C MET A 52 -1.94 -5.35 -5.72
N ILE A 53 -1.11 -5.98 -6.54
CA ILE A 53 -0.76 -5.46 -7.88
C ILE A 53 -1.95 -5.54 -8.82
N GLU A 54 -2.71 -6.64 -8.81
CA GLU A 54 -3.95 -6.76 -9.60
C GLU A 54 -4.96 -5.67 -9.22
N LEU A 55 -5.17 -5.43 -7.92
CA LEU A 55 -6.02 -4.36 -7.43
C LEU A 55 -5.53 -2.97 -7.88
N ALA A 56 -4.23 -2.73 -7.83
CA ALA A 56 -3.63 -1.47 -8.28
C ALA A 56 -3.87 -1.24 -9.78
N LEU A 57 -3.67 -2.27 -10.61
CA LEU A 57 -3.91 -2.22 -12.05
C LEU A 57 -5.39 -2.00 -12.37
N GLU A 58 -6.29 -2.73 -11.69
CA GLU A 58 -7.74 -2.56 -11.84
C GLU A 58 -8.17 -1.14 -11.46
N THR A 59 -7.66 -0.60 -10.36
CA THR A 59 -7.98 0.76 -9.88
C THR A 59 -7.61 1.82 -10.92
N VAL A 60 -6.46 1.69 -11.58
CA VAL A 60 -6.02 2.63 -12.61
C VAL A 60 -6.79 2.44 -13.92
N TYR A 61 -7.11 1.19 -14.28
CA TYR A 61 -7.81 0.87 -15.53
C TYR A 61 -9.31 1.21 -15.48
N GLN A 62 -9.99 0.93 -14.37
CA GLN A 62 -11.41 1.29 -14.16
C GLN A 62 -11.61 2.77 -13.81
N GLY A 63 -10.55 3.46 -13.39
CA GLY A 63 -10.56 4.88 -13.02
C GLY A 63 -10.54 5.88 -14.19
N CYS A 64 -10.61 5.40 -15.44
CA CYS A 64 -10.75 6.20 -16.67
C CYS A 64 -12.21 6.33 -17.10
#